data_AF-A0A3D4PNG6-F1
#
_entry.id   AF-A0A3D4PNG6-F1
#
_cell.length_a   1.000
_cell.length_b   1.000
_cell.length_c   1.000
_cell.angle_alpha   90.00
_cell.angle_beta   90.00
_cell.angle_gamma   90.00
#
_symmetry.space_group_name_H-M   'P 1'
#
loop_
_entity.id
_entity.type
_entity.pdbx_description
1 polymer ?
#
loop_
_entity_poly.entity_id
_entity_poly.type
_entity_poly.pdbx_seq_one_letter_code
_entity_poly.pdbx_strand_id
1 'polypeptide(L)' 'PDEVAAAVLFLVSPASGSTTGTFIEVDGGMAALRLRPE' A
#
# COMPACT_ATOMS: atom_id res chain seq x y z
N PRO A 1 1.06 -12.85 -2.00
CA PRO A 1 -0.17 -12.74 -2.85
C PRO A 1 -1.37 -12.19 -2.06
N ASP A 2 -1.63 -12.74 -0.88
CA ASP A 2 -2.81 -12.40 -0.08
C ASP A 2 -2.83 -10.94 0.41
N GLU A 3 -1.68 -10.41 0.84
CA GLU A 3 -1.56 -9.01 1.28
C GLU A 3 -1.91 -8.02 0.15
N VAL A 4 -1.46 -8.33 -1.07
CA VAL A 4 -1.80 -7.54 -2.26
C VAL A 4 -3.29 -7.65 -2.57
N ALA A 5 -3.86 -8.85 -2.51
CA ALA A 5 -5.29 -9.07 -2.75
C ALA A 5 -6.17 -8.32 -1.74
N ALA A 6 -5.77 -8.29 -0.46
CA ALA A 6 -6.46 -7.55 0.58
C ALA A 6 -6.37 -6.02 0.36
N ALA A 7 -5.20 -5.50 -0.03
CA ALA A 7 -5.03 -4.09 -0.36
C ALA A 7 -5.89 -3.67 -1.56
N VAL A 8 -5.94 -4.51 -2.60
CA VAL A 8 -6.84 -4.31 -3.76
C VAL A 8 -8.30 -4.33 -3.31
N LEU A 9 -8.70 -5.31 -2.48
CA LEU A 9 -10.06 -5.42 -1.97
C LEU A 9 -10.47 -4.18 -1.18
N PHE A 10 -9.57 -3.62 -0.36
CA PHE A 10 -9.78 -2.36 0.34
C PHE A 10 -10.03 -1.21 -0.64
N LEU A 11 -9.13 -0.99 -1.61
CA LEU A 11 -9.23 0.10 -2.58
C LEU A 11 -10.51 0.06 -3.43
N VAL A 12 -10.98 -1.14 -3.77
CA VAL A 12 -12.22 -1.33 -4.55
C VAL A 12 -13.47 -1.20 -3.68
N SER A 13 -13.34 -1.23 -2.35
CA SER A 13 -14.47 -1.16 -1.42
C SER A 13 -14.98 0.27 -1.21
N PRO A 14 -16.24 0.44 -0.76
CA PRO A 14 -16.78 1.76 -0.40
C PRO A 14 -15.97 2.50 0.69
N ALA A 15 -15.19 1.79 1.51
CA ALA A 15 -14.37 2.40 2.55
C ALA A 15 -13.28 3.32 1.98
N SER A 16 -12.86 3.11 0.72
CA SER A 16 -11.88 3.93 0.02
C SER A 16 -12.53 4.94 -0.95
N GLY A 17 -13.82 5.23 -0.84
CA GLY A 17 -14.56 6.07 -1.81
C GLY A 17 -14.04 7.50 -2.01
N SER A 18 -13.26 8.02 -1.07
CA SER A 18 -12.59 9.34 -1.19
C SER A 18 -11.07 9.23 -1.40
N THR A 19 -10.55 8.04 -1.67
CA THR A 19 -9.11 7.78 -1.87
C THR A 19 -8.85 7.67 -3.36
N THR A 20 -8.22 8.69 -3.94
CA THR A 20 -7.87 8.74 -5.36
C THR A 20 -6.52 9.43 -5.56
N GLY A 21 -5.86 9.16 -6.68
CA GLY A 21 -4.60 9.81 -7.05
C GLY A 21 -3.44 9.54 -6.09
N THR A 22 -3.45 8.39 -5.42
CA THR A 22 -2.46 8.03 -4.40
C THR A 22 -2.02 6.58 -4.53
N PHE A 23 -0.93 6.23 -3.84
CA PHE A 23 -0.33 4.89 -3.81
C PHE A 23 -0.53 4.24 -2.44
N ILE A 24 -0.65 2.91 -2.44
CA ILE A 24 -0.62 2.08 -1.23
C ILE A 24 0.60 1.15 -1.32
N GLU A 25 1.52 1.28 -0.38
CA GLU A 25 2.71 0.43 -0.33
C GLU A 25 2.37 -0.92 0.33
N VAL A 26 2.67 -2.01 -0.38
CA VAL A 26 2.46 -3.40 0.09
C VAL A 26 3.78 -4.16 -0.02
N ASP A 27 4.75 -3.74 0.78
CA ASP A 27 6.15 -4.18 0.67
C ASP A 27 6.79 -4.54 2.01
N GLY A 28 6.02 -4.62 3.09
CA GLY A 28 6.54 -4.87 4.44
C GLY A 28 7.23 -3.66 5.08
N GLY A 29 7.04 -2.45 4.54
CA GLY A 29 7.60 -1.20 5.05
C GLY A 29 8.90 -0.77 4.38
N MET A 30 9.24 -1.36 3.24
CA MET A 30 10.53 -1.15 2.55
C MET A 30 10.67 0.27 2.00
N ALA A 31 9.61 0.84 1.42
CA ALA A 31 9.62 2.17 0.83
C ALA A 31 9.98 3.29 1.82
N ALA A 32 9.68 3.08 3.11
CA ALA A 32 9.93 4.06 4.16
C ALA A 32 11.27 3.86 4.88
N LEU A 33 12.02 2.81 4.55
CA LEU A 33 13.30 2.55 5.21
C LEU A 33 14.34 3.62 4.87
N ARG A 34 15.15 3.96 5.88
CA ARG A 34 16.41 4.67 5.68
C ARG A 34 17.52 3.65 5.54
N LEU A 35 18.13 3.57 4.36
CA LEU A 35 19.26 2.70 4.12
C LEU A 35 20.51 3.22 4.85
N ARG A 36 21.37 2.28 5.25
CA ARG A 36 22.68 2.60 5.83
C ARG A 36 23.59 3.18 4.73
N PRO A 37 24.32 4.28 4.98
CA PRO A 37 25.36 4.77 4.08
C PRO A 37 26.48 3.75 3.93
N GLU A 38 27.12 3.69 2.76
CA GLU A 38 28.33 2.88 2.56
C GLU A 38 29.48 3.20 3.55
#